data_AF-A0A2V7J8W3-F1
#
_entry.id   AF-A0A2V7J8W3-F1
#
_cell.length_a   1.000
_cell.length_b   1.000
_cell.length_c   1.000
_cell.angle_alpha   90.00
_cell.angle_beta   90.00
_cell.angle_gamma   90.00
#
_symmetry.space_group_name_H-M   'P 1'
#
loop_
_entity.id
_entity.type
_entity.pdbx_description
1 polymer ?
#
loop_
_entity_poly.entity_id
_entity_poly.type
_entity_poly.pdbx_seq_one_letter_code
_entity_poly.pdbx_strand_id
1 'polypeptide(L)'
;TNGVVIALMTPVVNALVTKAMCTSSGFIAGFFFPPDLDLGAPTSQSNHGEIFYSIVADPSGTLSCAHSTAGVKSIAPGTFVHEFQHMINFAQHRLILKRTASEEGWLDEGLSKYAEELAGRSYLQQGDTATFSQYAFNDVDDAYKYLSATGGSPLLIEFDQGTLADVGASWLFMRYLVDQFGNSLPGKLDQTTLVGAANVAAQTGQTFTTTVTRWALANWVSDLPSFMTPPELSYTSWHFRTRTFASLHQQDSTDFPLPYPLVPATSPGSAVNLSGTLQSGSGFYGRALQGPGAQAFTLLFNGSSPSVFTAVVPRLNVIRIR
;
A
#
# COMPACT_ATOMS: atom_id res chain seq x y z
N THR A 1 -4.52 20.73 -28.11
CA THR A 1 -4.15 19.64 -27.19
C THR A 1 -2.87 20.05 -26.50
N ASN A 2 -2.88 20.11 -25.17
CA ASN A 2 -1.62 20.12 -24.42
C ASN A 2 -1.03 18.72 -24.56
N GLY A 3 0.20 18.62 -25.06
CA GLY A 3 0.95 17.35 -25.15
C GLY A 3 1.86 17.15 -23.94
N VAL A 4 1.50 17.77 -22.81
CA VAL A 4 2.30 17.83 -21.58
C VAL A 4 1.38 17.78 -20.38
N VAL A 5 1.85 17.13 -19.31
CA VAL A 5 1.27 17.19 -17.98
C VAL A 5 1.77 18.44 -17.28
N ILE A 6 0.88 19.20 -16.65
CA ILE A 6 1.20 20.43 -15.93
C ILE A 6 1.41 20.11 -14.46
N ALA A 7 2.56 20.47 -13.90
CA ALA A 7 2.79 20.48 -12.46
C ALA A 7 2.52 21.89 -11.92
N LEU A 8 1.39 22.07 -11.22
CA LEU A 8 0.99 23.34 -10.61
C LEU A 8 1.23 23.33 -9.10
N MET A 9 2.31 23.98 -8.67
CA MET A 9 2.55 24.25 -7.24
C MET A 9 1.76 25.49 -6.83
N THR A 10 0.87 25.38 -5.84
CA THR A 10 -0.03 26.48 -5.46
C THR A 10 -0.27 26.56 -3.95
N PRO A 11 -0.33 27.77 -3.35
CA PRO A 11 -0.66 27.96 -1.94
C PRO A 11 -2.07 27.47 -1.57
N VAL A 12 -2.95 27.27 -2.55
CA VAL A 12 -4.29 26.70 -2.34
C VAL A 12 -4.18 25.29 -1.74
N VAL A 13 -3.22 24.48 -2.20
CA VAL A 13 -3.03 23.11 -1.67
C VAL A 13 -2.59 23.16 -0.21
N ASN A 14 -1.66 24.06 0.15
CA ASN A 14 -1.25 24.25 1.55
C ASN A 14 -2.44 24.57 2.47
N ALA A 15 -3.40 25.35 1.97
CA ALA A 15 -4.56 25.82 2.70
C ALA A 15 -5.73 24.80 2.76
N LEU A 16 -5.61 23.63 2.12
CA LEU A 16 -6.61 22.57 2.21
C LEU A 16 -6.72 21.97 3.62
N VAL A 17 -5.65 22.09 4.42
CA VAL A 17 -5.64 21.68 5.82
C VAL A 17 -5.35 22.86 6.73
N THR A 18 -6.02 22.90 7.87
CA THR A 18 -5.72 23.92 8.89
C THR A 18 -4.34 23.67 9.50
N LYS A 19 -3.73 24.70 10.10
CA LYS A 19 -2.45 24.56 10.83
C LYS A 19 -2.53 23.50 11.93
N ALA A 20 -3.64 23.44 12.65
CA ALA A 20 -3.87 22.43 13.69
C ALA A 20 -3.89 21.02 13.11
N MET A 21 -4.64 20.80 12.02
CA MET A 21 -4.69 19.50 11.32
C MET A 21 -3.34 19.10 10.77
N CYS A 22 -2.59 20.02 10.17
CA CYS A 22 -1.24 19.71 9.70
C CYS A 22 -0.36 19.17 10.83
N THR A 23 -0.39 19.81 12.00
CA THR A 23 0.42 19.38 13.15
C THR A 23 -0.07 18.07 13.77
N SER A 24 -1.38 17.80 13.79
CA SER A 24 -1.93 16.62 14.46
C SER A 24 -2.08 15.38 13.57
N SER A 25 -2.22 15.57 12.26
CA SER A 25 -2.73 14.54 11.35
C SER A 25 -2.04 14.54 9.98
N GLY A 26 -1.14 15.48 9.72
CA GLY A 26 -0.45 15.60 8.44
C GLY A 26 -1.15 16.53 7.45
N PHE A 27 -0.61 16.58 6.24
CA PHE A 27 -1.00 17.55 5.20
C PHE A 27 -1.13 16.86 3.86
N ILE A 28 -1.83 17.52 2.93
CA ILE A 28 -1.95 17.08 1.54
C ILE A 28 -0.72 17.60 0.79
N ALA A 29 0.17 16.72 0.36
CA ALA A 29 1.38 17.09 -0.38
C ALA A 29 1.07 17.50 -1.83
N GLY A 30 0.09 16.83 -2.42
CA GLY A 30 -0.42 17.09 -3.75
C GLY A 30 -1.62 16.19 -4.05
N PHE A 31 -2.22 16.38 -5.21
CA PHE A 31 -3.30 15.54 -5.73
C PHE A 31 -3.41 15.67 -7.25
N PHE A 32 -3.93 14.62 -7.87
CA PHE A 32 -4.60 14.67 -9.16
C PHE A 32 -6.11 14.85 -8.96
N PHE A 33 -6.79 15.63 -9.82
CA PHE A 33 -8.24 15.83 -9.75
C PHE A 33 -8.96 15.10 -10.90
N PRO A 34 -9.57 13.93 -10.67
CA PRO A 34 -10.20 13.13 -11.73
C PRO A 34 -11.19 13.86 -12.65
N PRO A 35 -12.05 14.78 -12.15
CA PRO A 35 -12.92 15.56 -13.02
C PRO A 35 -12.20 16.43 -14.05
N ASP A 36 -10.93 16.80 -13.83
CA ASP A 36 -10.14 17.54 -14.83
C ASP A 36 -9.87 16.72 -16.10
N LEU A 37 -9.97 15.39 -16.07
CA LEU A 37 -9.83 14.55 -17.26
C LEU A 37 -11.16 14.10 -17.87
N ASP A 38 -12.27 14.28 -17.15
CA ASP A 38 -13.58 13.96 -17.70
C ASP A 38 -14.01 15.06 -18.69
N LEU A 39 -13.87 14.79 -19.99
CA LEU A 39 -14.29 15.70 -21.06
C LEU A 39 -15.80 15.97 -21.06
N GLY A 40 -16.60 15.15 -20.37
CA GLY A 40 -18.03 15.39 -20.15
C GLY A 40 -18.33 16.30 -18.95
N ALA A 41 -17.37 16.56 -18.08
CA ALA A 41 -17.57 17.42 -16.91
C ALA A 41 -17.80 18.89 -17.33
N PRO A 42 -18.75 19.61 -16.69
CA PRO A 42 -18.95 21.03 -16.94
C PRO A 42 -17.69 21.84 -16.66
N THR A 43 -17.41 22.86 -17.47
CA THR A 43 -16.24 23.75 -17.28
C THR A 43 -16.26 24.53 -15.96
N SER A 44 -17.39 24.57 -15.26
CA SER A 44 -17.47 25.09 -13.89
C SER A 44 -16.85 24.17 -12.83
N GLN A 45 -16.57 22.91 -13.19
CA GLN A 45 -16.07 21.85 -12.30
C GLN A 45 -14.78 21.21 -12.82
N SER A 46 -14.30 21.61 -13.99
CA SER A 46 -13.17 20.98 -14.67
C SER A 46 -12.45 22.00 -15.55
N ASN A 47 -11.13 21.93 -15.59
CA ASN A 47 -10.32 22.71 -16.53
C ASN A 47 -9.91 21.92 -17.78
N HIS A 48 -10.34 20.66 -17.90
CA HIS A 48 -10.01 19.74 -19.01
C HIS A 48 -8.49 19.58 -19.23
N GLY A 49 -7.70 19.64 -18.16
CA GLY A 49 -6.24 19.60 -18.19
C GLY A 49 -5.65 18.40 -17.43
N GLU A 50 -4.54 17.89 -17.95
CA GLU A 50 -3.68 16.93 -17.23
C GLU A 50 -2.84 17.71 -16.20
N ILE A 51 -3.39 17.92 -15.00
CA ILE A 51 -2.75 18.73 -13.96
C ILE A 51 -2.48 17.92 -12.69
N PHE A 52 -1.24 17.98 -12.22
CA PHE A 52 -0.83 17.62 -10.86
C PHE A 52 -0.77 18.90 -10.01
N TYR A 53 -1.48 18.93 -8.90
CA TYR A 53 -1.45 20.04 -7.95
C TYR A 53 -0.57 19.69 -6.76
N SER A 54 0.24 20.62 -6.27
CA SER A 54 1.06 20.41 -5.07
C SER A 54 1.23 21.66 -4.22
N ILE A 55 1.68 21.46 -2.99
CA ILE A 55 2.01 22.54 -2.08
C ILE A 55 3.18 23.39 -2.59
N VAL A 56 3.24 24.64 -2.14
CA VAL A 56 4.44 25.49 -2.22
C VAL A 56 5.21 25.48 -0.91
N ALA A 57 6.47 25.93 -0.96
CA ALA A 57 7.22 26.22 0.25
C ALA A 57 6.59 27.43 0.97
N ASP A 58 6.36 27.28 2.27
CA ASP A 58 5.88 28.32 3.17
C ASP A 58 6.65 28.20 4.49
N PRO A 59 7.92 28.64 4.54
CA PRO A 59 8.76 28.46 5.73
C PRO A 59 8.24 29.20 6.96
N SER A 60 7.41 30.23 6.76
CA SER A 60 6.80 31.01 7.85
C SER A 60 5.50 30.38 8.36
N GLY A 61 4.96 29.35 7.69
CA GLY A 61 3.74 28.64 8.11
C GLY A 61 2.54 29.58 8.24
N THR A 62 2.34 30.41 7.22
CA THR A 62 1.26 31.40 7.10
C THR A 62 0.02 30.84 6.42
N LEU A 63 0.18 29.83 5.56
CA LEU A 63 -0.89 29.13 4.85
C LEU A 63 -1.45 27.98 5.70
N SER A 64 -0.57 27.20 6.33
CA SER A 64 -0.92 26.15 7.31
C SER A 64 0.22 25.93 8.31
N CYS A 65 0.87 24.77 8.32
CA CYS A 65 2.13 24.53 9.02
C CYS A 65 3.33 24.95 8.14
N ALA A 66 4.51 25.08 8.74
CA ALA A 66 5.68 25.50 8.00
C ALA A 66 6.20 24.38 7.08
N HIS A 67 6.39 24.71 5.80
CA HIS A 67 7.04 23.82 4.83
C HIS A 67 8.29 24.50 4.29
N SER A 68 9.46 23.95 4.59
CA SER A 68 10.72 24.48 4.08
C SER A 68 10.87 24.20 2.59
N THR A 69 11.64 25.04 1.89
CA THR A 69 11.97 24.80 0.48
C THR A 69 12.66 23.45 0.26
N ALA A 70 13.53 23.03 1.18
CA ALA A 70 14.18 21.73 1.12
C ALA A 70 13.18 20.58 1.31
N GLY A 71 12.24 20.72 2.25
CA GLY A 71 11.18 19.75 2.49
C GLY A 71 10.30 19.55 1.26
N VAL A 72 9.80 20.66 0.66
CA VAL A 72 8.99 20.58 -0.56
C VAL A 72 9.77 19.95 -1.72
N LYS A 73 11.04 20.31 -1.91
CA LYS A 73 11.90 19.67 -2.92
C LYS A 73 12.10 18.18 -2.68
N SER A 74 12.07 17.74 -1.43
CA SER A 74 12.27 16.32 -1.09
C SER A 74 11.01 15.48 -1.34
N ILE A 75 9.81 16.02 -1.13
CA ILE A 75 8.56 15.23 -1.24
C ILE A 75 7.92 15.33 -2.62
N ALA A 76 8.00 16.50 -3.27
CA ALA A 76 7.25 16.77 -4.50
C ALA A 76 7.53 15.78 -5.65
N PRO A 77 8.77 15.27 -5.86
CA PRO A 77 9.02 14.29 -6.92
C PRO A 77 8.29 12.96 -6.70
N GLY A 78 8.29 12.43 -5.47
CA GLY A 78 7.56 11.20 -5.13
C GLY A 78 6.06 11.39 -5.28
N THR A 79 5.53 12.48 -4.70
CA THR A 79 4.11 12.84 -4.83
C THR A 79 3.70 13.03 -6.31
N PHE A 80 4.53 13.65 -7.14
CA PHE A 80 4.23 13.78 -8.57
C PHE A 80 4.07 12.41 -9.24
N VAL A 81 4.98 11.47 -8.98
CA VAL A 81 4.92 10.13 -9.57
C VAL A 81 3.68 9.37 -9.10
N HIS A 82 3.34 9.49 -7.81
CA HIS A 82 2.12 8.94 -7.22
C HIS A 82 0.87 9.46 -7.95
N GLU A 83 0.66 10.78 -7.96
CA GLU A 83 -0.52 11.38 -8.59
C GLU A 83 -0.57 11.18 -10.11
N PHE A 84 0.60 11.10 -10.75
CA PHE A 84 0.66 10.80 -12.17
C PHE A 84 0.23 9.37 -12.48
N GLN A 85 0.46 8.42 -11.55
CA GLN A 85 -0.07 7.06 -11.71
C GLN A 85 -1.60 7.04 -11.58
N HIS A 86 -2.20 7.73 -10.60
CA HIS A 86 -3.67 7.89 -10.54
C HIS A 86 -4.24 8.46 -11.85
N MET A 87 -3.58 9.48 -12.41
CA MET A 87 -3.93 10.06 -13.71
C MET A 87 -3.90 9.02 -14.84
N ILE A 88 -2.84 8.21 -14.92
CA ILE A 88 -2.71 7.13 -15.91
C ILE A 88 -3.82 6.09 -15.71
N ASN A 89 -4.03 5.63 -14.48
CA ASN A 89 -5.03 4.61 -14.16
C ASN A 89 -6.44 5.08 -14.53
N PHE A 90 -6.80 6.30 -14.12
CA PHE A 90 -8.08 6.92 -14.46
C PHE A 90 -8.24 7.06 -15.98
N ALA A 91 -7.22 7.54 -16.69
CA ALA A 91 -7.27 7.70 -18.14
C ALA A 91 -7.46 6.35 -18.85
N GLN A 92 -6.76 5.29 -18.43
CA GLN A 92 -6.91 3.95 -19.01
C GLN A 92 -8.33 3.43 -18.82
N HIS A 93 -8.86 3.45 -17.60
CA HIS A 93 -10.18 2.92 -17.29
C HIS A 93 -11.32 3.77 -17.88
N ARG A 94 -11.29 5.09 -17.69
CA ARG A 94 -12.43 5.97 -17.98
C ARG A 94 -12.41 6.54 -19.39
N LEU A 95 -11.24 6.87 -19.93
CA LEU A 95 -11.14 7.57 -21.22
C LEU A 95 -10.78 6.64 -22.37
N ILE A 96 -9.75 5.82 -22.21
CA ILE A 96 -9.22 4.96 -23.27
C ILE A 96 -10.14 3.75 -23.46
N LEU A 97 -10.45 3.05 -22.36
CA LEU A 97 -11.32 1.87 -22.37
C LEU A 97 -12.80 2.22 -22.18
N LYS A 98 -13.12 3.51 -21.98
CA LYS A 98 -14.48 4.08 -21.93
C LYS A 98 -15.40 3.37 -20.93
N ARG A 99 -14.90 3.07 -19.73
CA ARG A 99 -15.65 2.37 -18.68
C ARG A 99 -16.33 3.37 -17.74
N THR A 100 -17.36 2.88 -17.05
CA THR A 100 -18.08 3.63 -16.02
C THR A 100 -17.41 3.53 -14.64
N ALA A 101 -16.66 2.46 -14.40
CA ALA A 101 -15.92 2.24 -13.15
C ALA A 101 -14.48 2.73 -13.28
N SER A 102 -13.98 3.35 -12.22
CA SER A 102 -12.55 3.53 -11.96
C SER A 102 -12.00 2.30 -11.24
N GLU A 103 -10.68 2.16 -11.15
CA GLU A 103 -10.05 1.10 -10.35
C GLU A 103 -10.46 1.20 -8.87
N GLU A 104 -10.48 0.07 -8.17
CA GLU A 104 -10.77 0.04 -6.74
C GLU A 104 -9.63 0.71 -5.96
N GLY A 105 -9.97 1.55 -4.96
CA GLY A 105 -9.02 2.42 -4.26
C GLY A 105 -7.75 1.71 -3.78
N TRP A 106 -7.88 0.55 -3.15
CA TRP A 106 -6.73 -0.23 -2.70
C TRP A 106 -5.75 -0.65 -3.81
N LEU A 107 -6.26 -0.95 -5.02
CA LEU A 107 -5.41 -1.36 -6.13
C LEU A 107 -4.80 -0.14 -6.81
N ASP A 108 -5.57 0.95 -6.93
CA ASP A 108 -5.09 2.23 -7.45
C ASP A 108 -3.95 2.80 -6.58
N GLU A 109 -4.14 2.86 -5.26
CA GLU A 109 -3.11 3.23 -4.27
C GLU A 109 -1.88 2.31 -4.35
N GLY A 110 -2.11 0.99 -4.45
CA GLY A 110 -1.02 0.02 -4.58
C GLY A 110 -0.17 0.24 -5.83
N LEU A 111 -0.80 0.56 -6.96
CA LEU A 111 -0.12 0.90 -8.20
C LEU A 111 0.60 2.26 -8.10
N SER A 112 0.00 3.25 -7.45
CA SER A 112 0.59 4.58 -7.24
C SER A 112 1.85 4.51 -6.36
N LYS A 113 1.78 3.82 -5.23
CA LYS A 113 2.96 3.57 -4.38
C LYS A 113 4.01 2.74 -5.11
N TYR A 114 3.59 1.74 -5.89
CA TYR A 114 4.54 0.99 -6.71
C TYR A 114 5.24 1.88 -7.77
N ALA A 115 4.55 2.89 -8.32
CA ALA A 115 5.15 3.84 -9.24
C ALA A 115 6.24 4.69 -8.56
N GLU A 116 6.05 5.12 -7.31
CA GLU A 116 7.09 5.78 -6.51
C GLU A 116 8.34 4.90 -6.41
N GLU A 117 8.18 3.64 -6.00
CA GLU A 117 9.29 2.66 -5.96
C GLU A 117 9.95 2.49 -7.34
N LEU A 118 9.16 2.37 -8.42
CA LEU A 118 9.66 2.19 -9.78
C LEU A 118 10.51 3.39 -10.23
N ALA A 119 10.07 4.61 -9.93
CA ALA A 119 10.84 5.83 -10.18
C ALA A 119 12.14 5.82 -9.38
N GLY A 120 12.09 5.49 -8.09
CA GLY A 120 13.28 5.34 -7.25
C GLY A 120 14.27 4.32 -7.82
N ARG A 121 13.79 3.16 -8.30
CA ARG A 121 14.64 2.11 -8.88
C ARG A 121 15.39 2.55 -10.12
N SER A 122 14.87 3.52 -10.88
CA SER A 122 15.59 4.08 -12.03
C SER A 122 16.87 4.81 -11.62
N TYR A 123 16.90 5.43 -10.44
CA TYR A 123 18.09 6.05 -9.85
C TYR A 123 19.03 5.00 -9.25
N LEU A 124 18.49 3.96 -8.62
CA LEU A 124 19.28 2.85 -8.08
C LEU A 124 20.12 2.16 -9.18
N GLN A 125 19.53 1.97 -10.38
CA GLN A 125 20.23 1.41 -11.54
C GLN A 125 21.43 2.26 -12.00
N GLN A 126 21.43 3.56 -11.68
CA GLN A 126 22.51 4.50 -11.97
C GLN A 126 23.52 4.62 -10.81
N GLY A 127 23.31 3.87 -9.72
CA GLY A 127 24.15 3.92 -8.51
C GLY A 127 23.76 5.01 -7.50
N ASP A 128 22.67 5.75 -7.74
CA ASP A 128 22.19 6.79 -6.82
C ASP A 128 21.24 6.19 -5.77
N THR A 129 21.84 5.70 -4.69
CA THR A 129 21.11 5.08 -3.57
C THR A 129 20.37 6.10 -2.70
N ALA A 130 20.83 7.35 -2.67
CA ALA A 130 20.21 8.41 -1.88
C ALA A 130 18.86 8.81 -2.49
N THR A 131 18.82 9.05 -3.80
CA THR A 131 17.57 9.36 -4.50
C THR A 131 16.63 8.15 -4.51
N PHE A 132 17.13 6.92 -4.68
CA PHE A 132 16.30 5.72 -4.48
C PHE A 132 15.61 5.71 -3.12
N SER A 133 16.38 5.97 -2.05
CA SER A 133 15.85 6.00 -0.68
C SER A 133 14.80 7.10 -0.51
N GLN A 134 15.00 8.27 -1.12
CA GLN A 134 14.04 9.37 -1.07
C GLN A 134 12.67 9.01 -1.64
N TYR A 135 12.62 8.23 -2.72
CA TYR A 135 11.35 7.76 -3.30
C TYR A 135 10.75 6.59 -2.50
N ALA A 136 11.57 5.61 -2.10
CA ALA A 136 11.06 4.37 -1.52
C ALA A 136 10.78 4.45 0.00
N PHE A 137 11.31 5.45 0.70
CA PHE A 137 11.24 5.47 2.17
C PHE A 137 9.82 5.51 2.71
N ASN A 138 8.96 6.36 2.16
CA ASN A 138 7.57 6.48 2.64
C ASN A 138 6.81 5.16 2.44
N ASP A 139 6.98 4.48 1.30
CA ASP A 139 6.38 3.17 1.06
C ASP A 139 6.79 2.14 2.12
N VAL A 140 8.08 2.12 2.45
CA VAL A 140 8.66 1.20 3.44
C VAL A 140 8.18 1.55 4.86
N ASP A 141 8.11 2.83 5.21
CA ASP A 141 7.60 3.30 6.50
C ASP A 141 6.11 2.97 6.67
N ASP A 142 5.30 3.22 5.66
CA ASP A 142 3.87 2.88 5.64
C ASP A 142 3.64 1.36 5.75
N ALA A 143 4.46 0.56 5.05
CA ALA A 143 4.48 -0.89 5.19
C ALA A 143 4.84 -1.35 6.62
N TYR A 144 5.75 -0.64 7.29
CA TYR A 144 6.09 -0.92 8.68
C TYR A 144 4.89 -0.68 9.62
N LYS A 145 4.17 0.42 9.41
CA LYS A 145 2.94 0.75 10.17
C LYS A 145 1.86 -0.31 9.94
N TYR A 146 1.64 -0.73 8.69
CA TYR A 146 0.72 -1.84 8.36
C TYR A 146 1.07 -3.10 9.14
N LEU A 147 2.32 -3.56 9.02
CA LEU A 147 2.76 -4.81 9.64
C LEU A 147 2.72 -4.77 11.17
N SER A 148 2.83 -3.58 11.77
CA SER A 148 2.64 -3.36 13.21
C SER A 148 1.19 -3.51 13.66
N ALA A 149 0.21 -3.33 12.76
CA ALA A 149 -1.21 -3.25 13.09
C ALA A 149 -2.14 -3.93 12.06
N THR A 150 -1.72 -5.06 11.48
CA THR A 150 -2.41 -5.76 10.37
C THR A 150 -3.92 -6.04 10.55
N GLY A 151 -4.43 -6.15 11.77
CA GLY A 151 -5.87 -6.32 12.02
C GLY A 151 -6.66 -5.00 11.99
N GLY A 152 -5.99 -3.89 12.30
CA GLY A 152 -6.54 -2.53 12.32
C GLY A 152 -6.46 -1.81 10.97
N SER A 153 -5.65 -2.33 10.03
CA SER A 153 -5.40 -1.69 8.74
C SER A 153 -5.95 -2.53 7.58
N PRO A 154 -7.14 -2.22 7.04
CA PRO A 154 -7.70 -2.95 5.91
C PRO A 154 -6.90 -2.76 4.61
N LEU A 155 -6.70 -3.84 3.86
CA LEU A 155 -6.20 -3.76 2.48
C LEU A 155 -7.26 -3.14 1.57
N LEU A 156 -8.53 -3.55 1.67
CA LEU A 156 -9.58 -3.18 0.71
C LEU A 156 -10.22 -1.83 1.08
N ILE A 157 -9.42 -0.77 1.01
CA ILE A 157 -9.85 0.62 1.19
C ILE A 157 -10.63 1.12 -0.03
N GLU A 158 -11.57 2.03 0.23
CA GLU A 158 -12.31 2.76 -0.81
C GLU A 158 -11.43 3.84 -1.45
N PHE A 159 -11.86 4.35 -2.61
CA PHE A 159 -11.16 5.41 -3.35
C PHE A 159 -11.05 6.70 -2.52
N ASP A 160 -9.91 7.39 -2.59
CA ASP A 160 -9.57 8.58 -1.79
C ASP A 160 -9.70 8.38 -0.27
N GLN A 161 -9.68 7.14 0.22
CA GLN A 161 -9.76 6.80 1.65
C GLN A 161 -8.55 5.96 2.06
N GLY A 162 -8.16 6.05 3.33
CA GLY A 162 -7.13 5.19 3.90
C GLY A 162 -6.20 5.95 4.84
N THR A 163 -5.72 5.26 5.85
CA THR A 163 -4.58 5.71 6.66
C THR A 163 -3.28 5.35 5.96
N LEU A 164 -2.17 5.95 6.39
CA LEU A 164 -0.82 5.57 5.92
C LEU A 164 -0.56 4.06 6.07
N ALA A 165 -1.06 3.43 7.14
CA ALA A 165 -0.92 1.99 7.32
C ALA A 165 -1.76 1.18 6.31
N ASP A 166 -2.90 1.69 5.87
CA ASP A 166 -3.74 1.01 4.87
C ASP A 166 -3.08 1.07 3.49
N VAL A 167 -2.54 2.24 3.13
CA VAL A 167 -1.74 2.44 1.91
C VAL A 167 -0.47 1.58 1.93
N GLY A 168 0.15 1.40 3.11
CA GLY A 168 1.25 0.46 3.31
C GLY A 168 0.87 -1.00 3.00
N ALA A 169 -0.37 -1.40 3.29
CA ALA A 169 -0.91 -2.70 2.89
C ALA A 169 -1.01 -2.82 1.37
N SER A 170 -1.55 -1.79 0.71
CA SER A 170 -1.68 -1.70 -0.74
C SER A 170 -0.34 -1.82 -1.46
N TRP A 171 0.68 -1.09 -1.00
CA TRP A 171 2.04 -1.19 -1.55
C TRP A 171 2.64 -2.59 -1.36
N LEU A 172 2.58 -3.16 -0.15
CA LEU A 172 3.09 -4.51 0.09
C LEU A 172 2.40 -5.55 -0.80
N PHE A 173 1.08 -5.43 -0.98
CA PHE A 173 0.33 -6.33 -1.86
C PHE A 173 0.77 -6.18 -3.33
N MET A 174 0.86 -4.96 -3.84
CA MET A 174 1.32 -4.72 -5.22
C MET A 174 2.78 -5.16 -5.41
N ARG A 175 3.65 -4.91 -4.43
CA ARG A 175 5.05 -5.35 -4.46
C ARG A 175 5.17 -6.86 -4.51
N TYR A 176 4.37 -7.57 -3.70
CA TYR A 176 4.27 -9.03 -3.75
C TYR A 176 3.81 -9.50 -5.13
N LEU A 177 2.76 -8.90 -5.67
CA LEU A 177 2.25 -9.24 -7.01
C LEU A 177 3.34 -9.09 -8.09
N VAL A 178 4.09 -7.98 -8.10
CA VAL A 178 5.16 -7.81 -9.09
C VAL A 178 6.29 -8.82 -8.90
N ASP A 179 6.67 -9.16 -7.66
CA ASP A 179 7.69 -10.17 -7.40
C ASP A 179 7.28 -11.57 -7.90
N GLN A 180 5.98 -11.87 -7.88
CA GLN A 180 5.44 -13.18 -8.27
C GLN A 180 5.10 -13.29 -9.75
N PHE A 181 4.67 -12.20 -10.39
CA PHE A 181 4.11 -12.22 -11.75
C PHE A 181 4.87 -11.31 -12.74
N GLY A 182 5.90 -10.60 -12.27
CA GLY A 182 6.86 -9.86 -13.08
C GLY A 182 6.49 -8.41 -13.38
N ASN A 183 7.50 -7.66 -13.84
CA ASN A 183 7.47 -6.20 -14.00
C ASN A 183 6.44 -5.66 -15.01
N SER A 184 5.89 -6.52 -15.87
CA SER A 184 4.83 -6.11 -16.82
C SER A 184 3.44 -6.06 -16.18
N LEU A 185 3.26 -6.64 -14.99
CA LEU A 185 1.95 -6.76 -14.34
C LEU A 185 1.25 -5.41 -14.09
N PRO A 186 1.90 -4.36 -13.55
CA PRO A 186 1.23 -3.07 -13.28
C PRO A 186 0.56 -2.50 -14.53
N GLY A 187 1.26 -2.47 -15.67
CA GLY A 187 0.69 -1.99 -16.92
C GLY A 187 -0.48 -2.83 -17.43
N LYS A 188 -0.52 -4.14 -17.14
CA LYS A 188 -1.68 -4.99 -17.46
C LYS A 188 -2.87 -4.73 -16.54
N LEU A 189 -2.62 -4.38 -15.28
CA LEU A 189 -3.65 -3.99 -14.33
C LEU A 189 -4.26 -2.63 -14.70
N ASP A 190 -3.47 -1.69 -15.21
CA ASP A 190 -4.01 -0.42 -15.75
C ASP A 190 -4.76 -0.62 -17.08
N GLN A 191 -4.21 -1.43 -18.00
CA GLN A 191 -4.71 -1.56 -19.38
C GLN A 191 -5.73 -2.69 -19.55
N THR A 192 -6.78 -2.67 -18.74
CA THR A 192 -7.81 -3.72 -18.71
C THR A 192 -9.20 -3.16 -18.45
N THR A 193 -10.21 -3.93 -18.82
CA THR A 193 -11.62 -3.56 -18.61
C THR A 193 -12.19 -4.04 -17.26
N LEU A 194 -11.36 -4.73 -16.48
CA LEU A 194 -11.66 -5.29 -15.17
C LEU A 194 -11.08 -4.38 -14.09
N VAL A 195 -11.68 -4.39 -12.91
CA VAL A 195 -11.18 -3.67 -11.72
C VAL A 195 -11.10 -4.62 -10.53
N GLY A 196 -10.34 -4.24 -9.52
CA GLY A 196 -10.26 -4.87 -8.21
C GLY A 196 -9.85 -6.33 -8.25
N ALA A 197 -10.53 -7.13 -7.42
CA ALA A 197 -10.25 -8.55 -7.29
C ALA A 197 -10.38 -9.33 -8.61
N ALA A 198 -11.32 -8.93 -9.48
CA ALA A 198 -11.50 -9.55 -10.79
C ALA A 198 -10.33 -9.23 -11.73
N ASN A 199 -9.80 -8.00 -11.67
CA ASN A 199 -8.62 -7.59 -12.42
C ASN A 199 -7.39 -8.42 -12.02
N VAL A 200 -7.07 -8.43 -10.72
CA VAL A 200 -5.96 -9.23 -10.19
C VAL A 200 -6.11 -10.69 -10.59
N ALA A 201 -7.32 -11.26 -10.49
CA ALA A 201 -7.51 -12.66 -10.83
C ALA A 201 -7.25 -12.96 -12.32
N ALA A 202 -7.69 -12.07 -13.21
CA ALA A 202 -7.46 -12.21 -14.65
C ALA A 202 -5.98 -12.07 -15.02
N GLN A 203 -5.26 -11.10 -14.46
CA GLN A 203 -3.86 -10.84 -14.85
C GLN A 203 -2.86 -11.80 -14.20
N THR A 204 -3.19 -12.36 -13.04
CA THR A 204 -2.33 -13.33 -12.34
C THR A 204 -2.63 -14.78 -12.70
N GLY A 205 -3.81 -15.06 -13.27
CA GLY A 205 -4.30 -16.42 -13.48
C GLY A 205 -4.63 -17.18 -12.18
N GLN A 206 -4.66 -16.49 -11.04
CA GLN A 206 -5.00 -17.06 -9.73
C GLN A 206 -6.29 -16.43 -9.21
N THR A 207 -7.06 -17.15 -8.40
CA THR A 207 -8.19 -16.50 -7.72
C THR A 207 -7.66 -15.43 -6.77
N PHE A 208 -8.40 -14.31 -6.61
CA PHE A 208 -8.03 -13.29 -5.63
C PHE A 208 -7.85 -13.88 -4.23
N THR A 209 -8.66 -14.89 -3.88
CA THR A 209 -8.52 -15.66 -2.64
C THR A 209 -7.14 -16.29 -2.48
N THR A 210 -6.66 -16.99 -3.51
CA THR A 210 -5.33 -17.60 -3.50
C THR A 210 -4.23 -16.55 -3.32
N THR A 211 -4.32 -15.46 -4.07
CA THR A 211 -3.30 -14.41 -4.08
C THR A 211 -3.20 -13.72 -2.71
N VAL A 212 -4.31 -13.28 -2.13
CA VAL A 212 -4.28 -12.60 -0.82
C VAL A 212 -3.93 -13.56 0.33
N THR A 213 -4.31 -14.84 0.24
CA THR A 213 -3.88 -15.86 1.21
C THR A 213 -2.37 -16.05 1.18
N ARG A 214 -1.78 -16.15 -0.01
CA ARG A 214 -0.32 -16.30 -0.15
C ARG A 214 0.41 -15.05 0.28
N TRP A 215 -0.06 -13.86 -0.11
CA TRP A 215 0.48 -12.59 0.37
C TRP A 215 0.45 -12.47 1.90
N ALA A 216 -0.70 -12.79 2.52
CA ALA A 216 -0.83 -12.76 3.97
C ALA A 216 0.22 -13.68 4.64
N LEU A 217 0.44 -14.89 4.11
CA LEU A 217 1.50 -15.77 4.61
C LEU A 217 2.90 -15.19 4.32
N ALA A 218 3.12 -14.66 3.12
CA ALA A 218 4.40 -14.09 2.67
C ALA A 218 4.85 -12.93 3.56
N ASN A 219 3.93 -12.07 4.02
CA ASN A 219 4.23 -11.03 5.00
C ASN A 219 5.00 -11.62 6.18
N TRP A 220 4.56 -12.76 6.74
CA TRP A 220 5.25 -13.37 7.87
C TRP A 220 6.46 -14.24 7.47
N VAL A 221 6.35 -15.09 6.45
CA VAL A 221 7.38 -16.11 6.19
C VAL A 221 8.44 -15.71 5.17
N SER A 222 8.26 -14.59 4.47
CA SER A 222 9.32 -14.06 3.61
C SER A 222 10.57 -13.82 4.44
N ASP A 223 11.70 -14.25 3.88
CA ASP A 223 13.05 -14.15 4.46
C ASP A 223 13.14 -14.54 5.95
N LEU A 224 12.28 -15.47 6.41
CA LEU A 224 12.29 -15.98 7.77
C LEU A 224 13.53 -16.87 8.01
N PRO A 225 14.42 -16.54 8.97
CA PRO A 225 15.60 -17.34 9.24
C PRO A 225 15.24 -18.79 9.58
N SER A 226 16.06 -19.72 9.08
CA SER A 226 15.90 -21.17 9.29
C SER A 226 14.61 -21.78 8.73
N PHE A 227 13.85 -21.05 7.91
CA PHE A 227 12.71 -21.58 7.16
C PHE A 227 13.00 -21.52 5.66
N MET A 228 12.85 -22.63 4.95
CA MET A 228 12.93 -22.65 3.50
C MET A 228 11.62 -22.13 2.93
N THR A 229 11.52 -20.81 2.77
CA THR A 229 10.31 -20.16 2.28
C THR A 229 9.97 -20.61 0.86
N PRO A 230 8.76 -21.11 0.59
CA PRO A 230 8.32 -21.40 -0.77
C PRO A 230 8.39 -20.16 -1.67
N PRO A 231 8.73 -20.30 -2.97
CA PRO A 231 8.82 -19.16 -3.88
C PRO A 231 7.55 -18.30 -3.91
N GLU A 232 6.38 -18.93 -3.85
CA GLU A 232 5.08 -18.25 -3.86
C GLU A 232 4.77 -17.45 -2.57
N LEU A 233 5.58 -17.61 -1.53
CA LEU A 233 5.45 -16.94 -0.23
C LEU A 233 6.64 -15.99 0.06
N SER A 234 7.37 -15.57 -0.97
CA SER A 234 8.56 -14.75 -0.83
C SER A 234 8.39 -13.37 -1.47
N TYR A 235 8.91 -12.34 -0.82
CA TYR A 235 9.35 -11.12 -1.50
C TYR A 235 10.77 -11.37 -2.04
N THR A 236 11.02 -11.01 -3.29
CA THR A 236 12.31 -11.21 -3.97
C THR A 236 13.03 -9.88 -4.21
N SER A 237 12.29 -8.78 -4.33
CA SER A 237 12.85 -7.43 -4.52
C SER A 237 13.24 -6.74 -3.22
N TRP A 238 12.70 -7.20 -2.09
CA TRP A 238 12.92 -6.67 -0.74
C TRP A 238 13.13 -7.80 0.27
N HIS A 239 14.02 -7.58 1.24
CA HIS A 239 14.24 -8.48 2.37
C HIS A 239 13.83 -7.77 3.66
N PHE A 240 12.51 -7.70 3.89
CA PHE A 240 11.92 -6.85 4.92
C PHE A 240 12.40 -7.21 6.33
N ARG A 241 12.45 -8.50 6.66
CA ARG A 241 12.80 -8.98 8.00
C ARG A 241 14.29 -8.90 8.28
N THR A 242 15.11 -9.36 7.34
CA THR A 242 16.53 -9.60 7.57
C THR A 242 17.42 -8.44 7.18
N ARG A 243 16.92 -7.49 6.38
CA ARG A 243 17.70 -6.34 5.91
C ARG A 243 16.99 -5.01 6.10
N THR A 244 15.83 -4.81 5.49
CA THR A 244 15.22 -3.46 5.39
C THR A 244 14.81 -2.92 6.75
N PHE A 245 13.89 -3.59 7.45
CA PHE A 245 13.44 -3.12 8.77
C PHE A 245 14.48 -3.31 9.86
N ALA A 246 15.32 -4.35 9.75
CA ALA A 246 16.45 -4.54 10.65
C ALA A 246 17.45 -3.37 10.56
N SER A 247 17.70 -2.85 9.36
CA SER A 247 18.56 -1.67 9.14
C SER A 247 17.91 -0.39 9.63
N LEU A 248 16.62 -0.19 9.36
CA LEU A 248 15.87 0.99 9.82
C LEU A 248 15.82 1.05 11.36
N HIS A 249 15.57 -0.08 12.02
CA HIS A 249 15.62 -0.18 13.49
C HIS A 249 17.00 0.20 14.07
N GLN A 250 18.09 -0.20 13.40
CA GLN A 250 19.45 0.14 13.83
C GLN A 250 19.77 1.63 13.65
N GLN A 251 19.18 2.28 12.64
CA GLN A 251 19.36 3.69 12.35
C GLN A 251 18.49 4.58 13.24
N ASP A 252 17.23 4.18 13.46
CA ASP A 252 16.27 4.91 14.28
C ASP A 252 15.29 3.96 14.98
N SER A 253 15.67 3.53 16.19
CA SER A 253 14.82 2.69 17.02
C SER A 253 13.62 3.42 17.65
N THR A 254 13.51 4.74 17.48
CA THR A 254 12.36 5.51 17.99
C THR A 254 11.17 5.32 17.07
N ASP A 255 11.38 5.52 15.76
CA ASP A 255 10.34 5.36 14.74
C ASP A 255 10.19 3.91 14.28
N PHE A 256 11.28 3.13 14.34
CA PHE A 256 11.28 1.69 14.03
C PHE A 256 11.63 0.86 15.28
N PRO A 257 10.74 0.72 16.27
CA PRO A 257 11.03 0.11 17.56
C PRO A 257 11.42 -1.38 17.52
N LEU A 258 11.02 -2.09 16.47
CA LEU A 258 11.31 -3.50 16.24
C LEU A 258 12.07 -3.70 14.92
N PRO A 259 13.07 -4.61 14.87
CA PRO A 259 13.75 -4.97 13.61
C PRO A 259 12.83 -5.66 12.60
N TYR A 260 11.67 -6.16 13.05
CA TYR A 260 10.57 -6.58 12.19
C TYR A 260 9.24 -6.38 12.94
N PRO A 261 8.31 -5.57 12.41
CA PRO A 261 7.15 -5.06 13.16
C PRO A 261 6.03 -6.07 13.41
N LEU A 262 5.81 -7.00 12.48
CA LEU A 262 4.77 -8.00 12.63
C LEU A 262 5.25 -9.05 13.66
N VAL A 263 4.67 -9.05 14.86
CA VAL A 263 5.01 -10.00 15.93
C VAL A 263 3.77 -10.81 16.33
N PRO A 264 3.60 -12.02 15.80
CA PRO A 264 2.44 -12.86 16.11
C PRO A 264 2.41 -13.28 17.60
N ALA A 265 1.23 -13.23 18.20
CA ALA A 265 1.02 -13.80 19.53
C ALA A 265 1.32 -15.31 19.50
N THR A 266 2.07 -15.80 20.48
CA THR A 266 2.52 -17.20 20.55
C THR A 266 1.86 -17.92 21.71
N SER A 267 1.29 -19.10 21.47
CA SER A 267 0.69 -19.96 22.49
C SER A 267 0.84 -21.44 22.13
N PRO A 268 0.73 -22.38 23.09
CA PRO A 268 0.51 -23.78 22.76
C PRO A 268 -0.68 -23.94 21.82
N GLY A 269 -0.62 -24.88 20.88
CA GLY A 269 -1.71 -25.08 19.90
C GLY A 269 -3.08 -25.33 20.53
N SER A 270 -3.12 -26.03 21.67
CA SER A 270 -4.35 -26.28 22.44
C SER A 270 -4.88 -25.04 23.20
N ALA A 271 -4.12 -23.95 23.26
CA ALA A 271 -4.43 -22.73 24.00
C ALA A 271 -4.57 -21.50 23.08
N VAL A 272 -4.58 -21.69 21.76
CA VAL A 272 -4.81 -20.60 20.81
C VAL A 272 -6.20 -20.02 21.05
N ASN A 273 -6.24 -18.75 21.45
CA ASN A 273 -7.48 -18.00 21.63
C ASN A 273 -7.24 -16.54 21.22
N LEU A 274 -7.73 -16.17 20.03
CA LEU A 274 -7.62 -14.84 19.46
C LEU A 274 -9.02 -14.33 19.14
N SER A 275 -9.29 -13.07 19.47
CA SER A 275 -10.54 -12.39 19.16
C SER A 275 -10.25 -10.99 18.65
N GLY A 276 -11.05 -10.50 17.70
CA GLY A 276 -10.91 -9.15 17.18
C GLY A 276 -11.96 -8.84 16.13
N THR A 277 -11.85 -7.65 15.55
CA THR A 277 -12.66 -7.21 14.42
C THR A 277 -11.95 -7.55 13.13
N LEU A 278 -12.62 -8.26 12.21
CA LEU A 278 -12.10 -8.51 10.88
C LEU A 278 -12.60 -7.40 9.94
N GLN A 279 -11.68 -6.53 9.52
CA GLN A 279 -11.96 -5.51 8.50
C GLN A 279 -11.70 -6.07 7.10
N SER A 280 -12.09 -5.32 6.06
CA SER A 280 -11.99 -5.76 4.67
C SER A 280 -10.52 -5.96 4.25
N GLY A 281 -10.12 -7.22 4.07
CA GLY A 281 -8.74 -7.56 3.71
C GLY A 281 -7.71 -7.40 4.83
N SER A 282 -8.14 -7.17 6.08
CA SER A 282 -7.26 -7.16 7.26
C SER A 282 -7.10 -8.57 7.85
N GLY A 283 -6.18 -8.76 8.80
CA GLY A 283 -6.00 -10.05 9.44
C GLY A 283 -5.15 -10.03 10.69
N PHE A 284 -5.26 -11.10 11.50
CA PHE A 284 -4.41 -11.31 12.68
C PHE A 284 -3.48 -12.49 12.47
N TYR A 285 -2.28 -12.38 13.03
CA TYR A 285 -1.28 -13.44 12.97
C TYR A 285 -1.13 -14.10 14.35
N GLY A 286 -1.13 -15.43 14.36
CA GLY A 286 -0.89 -16.23 15.55
C GLY A 286 0.11 -17.35 15.29
N ARG A 287 0.91 -17.68 16.31
CA ARG A 287 1.81 -18.84 16.29
C ARG A 287 1.34 -19.88 17.30
N ALA A 288 0.84 -20.99 16.77
CA ALA A 288 0.49 -22.18 17.52
C ALA A 288 1.72 -23.09 17.66
N LEU A 289 2.27 -23.22 18.86
CA LEU A 289 3.39 -24.10 19.14
C LEU A 289 2.91 -25.54 19.35
N GLN A 290 3.48 -26.48 18.60
CA GLN A 290 3.21 -27.90 18.73
C GLN A 290 4.53 -28.66 18.84
N GLY A 291 4.78 -29.24 20.02
CA GLY A 291 5.99 -30.03 20.25
C GLY A 291 5.98 -31.38 19.52
N PRO A 292 7.15 -32.02 19.33
CA PRO A 292 7.22 -33.38 18.79
C PRO A 292 6.37 -34.35 19.59
N GLY A 293 5.50 -35.12 18.92
CA GLY A 293 4.61 -36.09 19.57
C GLY A 293 3.45 -35.49 20.38
N ALA A 294 3.28 -34.16 20.41
CA ALA A 294 2.14 -33.53 21.07
C ALA A 294 0.83 -33.90 20.37
N GLN A 295 -0.25 -33.99 21.16
CA GLN A 295 -1.59 -34.28 20.63
C GLN A 295 -2.01 -33.27 19.56
N ALA A 296 -2.79 -33.75 18.59
CA ALA A 296 -3.42 -32.89 17.61
C ALA A 296 -4.44 -31.95 18.28
N PHE A 297 -4.63 -30.77 17.72
CA PHE A 297 -5.64 -29.81 18.14
C PHE A 297 -6.43 -29.33 16.91
N THR A 298 -7.62 -28.81 17.16
CA THR A 298 -8.48 -28.22 16.13
C THR A 298 -8.57 -26.72 16.39
N LEU A 299 -8.34 -25.92 15.35
CA LEU A 299 -8.62 -24.50 15.39
C LEU A 299 -10.07 -24.28 14.98
N LEU A 300 -10.83 -23.63 15.86
CA LEU A 300 -12.19 -23.18 15.57
C LEU A 300 -12.13 -21.69 15.22
N PHE A 301 -12.80 -21.33 14.13
CA PHE A 301 -12.89 -19.95 13.68
C PHE A 301 -14.37 -19.60 13.51
N ASN A 302 -14.83 -18.58 14.26
CA ASN A 302 -16.24 -18.23 14.36
C ASN A 302 -16.40 -16.72 14.50
N GLY A 303 -17.59 -16.21 14.19
CA GLY A 303 -17.97 -14.80 14.33
C GLY A 303 -18.98 -14.58 15.46
N SER A 304 -19.33 -13.31 15.69
CA SER A 304 -20.39 -12.93 16.62
C SER A 304 -21.78 -13.42 16.19
N SER A 305 -21.98 -13.67 14.89
CA SER A 305 -23.17 -14.33 14.34
C SER A 305 -22.87 -15.07 13.03
N PRO A 306 -23.64 -16.12 12.68
CA PRO A 306 -23.46 -16.84 11.42
C PRO A 306 -23.65 -15.98 10.16
N SER A 307 -24.57 -15.00 10.19
CA SER A 307 -24.84 -14.14 9.04
C SER A 307 -23.69 -13.17 8.76
N VAL A 308 -23.16 -12.52 9.80
CA VAL A 308 -22.00 -11.62 9.71
C VAL A 308 -20.77 -12.42 9.28
N PHE A 309 -20.56 -13.60 9.87
CA PHE A 309 -19.45 -14.48 9.51
C PHE A 309 -19.54 -14.93 8.05
N THR A 310 -20.74 -15.13 7.50
CA THR A 310 -20.88 -15.50 6.09
C THR A 310 -20.59 -14.32 5.15
N ALA A 311 -21.06 -13.12 5.52
CA ALA A 311 -20.94 -11.92 4.69
C ALA A 311 -19.49 -11.43 4.50
N VAL A 312 -18.63 -11.63 5.50
CA VAL A 312 -17.23 -11.15 5.47
C VAL A 312 -16.25 -12.14 4.83
N VAL A 313 -16.74 -13.31 4.37
CA VAL A 313 -15.95 -14.40 3.74
C VAL A 313 -14.60 -14.64 4.46
N PRO A 314 -14.63 -14.92 5.77
CA PRO A 314 -13.47 -14.90 6.62
C PRO A 314 -12.59 -16.11 6.32
N ARG A 315 -11.29 -15.98 6.54
CA ARG A 315 -10.30 -17.00 6.16
C ARG A 315 -9.36 -17.33 7.29
N LEU A 316 -9.08 -18.62 7.45
CA LEU A 316 -8.01 -19.12 8.31
C LEU A 316 -6.91 -19.71 7.43
N ASN A 317 -5.83 -18.96 7.26
CA ASN A 317 -4.67 -19.39 6.49
C ASN A 317 -3.66 -20.04 7.45
N VAL A 318 -3.27 -21.30 7.18
CA VAL A 318 -2.36 -22.05 8.05
C VAL A 318 -1.15 -22.50 7.26
N ILE A 319 0.04 -22.17 7.75
CA ILE A 319 1.31 -22.73 7.30
C ILE A 319 2.00 -23.44 8.45
N ARG A 320 2.57 -24.61 8.18
CA ARG A 320 3.40 -25.34 9.14
C ARG A 320 4.86 -24.94 8.93
N ILE A 321 5.45 -24.34 9.96
CA ILE A 321 6.87 -24.00 10.03
C ILE A 321 7.51 -25.05 10.94
N ARG A 322 8.53 -25.76 10.44
CA ARG A 322 9.25 -26.82 11.16
C ARG A 322 10.60 -26.31 11.63
#